data_AF-A0A7S4SKC1-F1
#
_entry.id   AF-A0A7S4SKC1-F1
#
_cell.length_a   1.000
_cell.length_b   1.000
_cell.length_c   1.000
_cell.angle_alpha   90.00
_cell.angle_beta   90.00
_cell.angle_gamma   90.00
#
_symmetry.space_group_name_H-M   'P 1'
#
loop_
_entity.id
_entity.type
_entity.pdbx_description
1 polymer ?
#
loop_
_entity_poly.entity_id
_entity_poly.type
_entity_poly.pdbx_seq_one_letter_code
_entity_poly.pdbx_strand_id
1 'polypeptide(L)'
;MRANRRGGARDGGAHVRRGHDEDTPLLDGHARMVEVLEEWMVHHKKMYEAHIAEQERLINLLLECRLETREQEAGRDSRRQQGGGGANIPSETPNPDSGLSPQDTSTWSSPLPGATRPAKASPRPVQPLPPDVDPDGAEPPRLAKGPSAAELQPDEDAEQLLSTWTKCSGLHTVSQWVTNYRKHPAGWGALLMIHGVPEVSSRLRSKVDNYAIYAALFLSMSMTLVADAPSSISRACGGDWECEIRKRLYTVGFAVGTAAHMLCILLGMAFNNALNEAARDSDVYRMFARGKGFLATVKSERAFVLGCVADFVALIAAIAAYTTWAEAVGGAVITAAAVLFVNVRTSRMLFRSGSICRYWRPELGGKPDADDPYDLQVAMDLFQQRLQLDGHFQALRGGALDHAGNQELRKELRQHAQHGGGQGQPHAAAAAGRSVAMAWF
;
A
#
# COMPACT_ATOMS: atom_id res chain seq x y z
N MET A 1 -59.24 67.14 61.26
CA MET A 1 -58.39 68.08 60.49
C MET A 1 -57.46 67.28 59.59
N ARG A 2 -57.51 67.58 58.29
CA ARG A 2 -56.51 67.41 57.20
C ARG A 2 -55.40 66.33 57.32
N ALA A 3 -55.44 65.42 56.35
CA ALA A 3 -54.37 65.03 55.41
C ALA A 3 -53.00 64.59 55.96
N ASN A 4 -52.50 63.42 55.54
CA ASN A 4 -51.70 63.35 54.32
C ASN A 4 -51.40 61.90 53.88
N ARG A 5 -51.54 61.67 52.57
CA ARG A 5 -51.08 60.49 51.85
C ARG A 5 -49.55 60.48 51.82
N ARG A 6 -48.93 59.30 51.89
CA ARG A 6 -47.79 58.91 51.04
C ARG A 6 -47.65 57.40 51.03
N GLY A 7 -47.89 56.82 49.86
CA GLY A 7 -47.59 55.44 49.55
C GLY A 7 -46.08 55.25 49.39
N GLY A 8 -45.56 54.20 50.01
CA GLY A 8 -44.24 53.65 49.71
C GLY A 8 -44.42 52.40 48.87
N ALA A 9 -44.08 52.53 47.58
CA ALA A 9 -43.99 51.42 46.64
C ALA A 9 -42.89 50.45 47.12
N ARG A 10 -43.22 49.16 47.18
CA ARG A 10 -42.26 48.07 47.33
C ARG A 10 -41.62 47.83 45.97
N ASP A 11 -40.37 48.24 45.80
CA ASP A 11 -39.52 47.78 44.71
C ASP A 11 -39.16 46.31 44.97
N GLY A 12 -39.88 45.42 44.29
CA GLY A 12 -39.49 44.04 44.10
C GLY A 12 -38.37 43.99 43.08
N GLY A 13 -37.13 44.07 43.55
CA GLY A 13 -35.94 43.81 42.75
C GLY A 13 -35.95 42.36 42.25
N ALA A 14 -36.37 42.17 41.01
CA ALA A 14 -36.20 40.93 40.28
C ALA A 14 -34.68 40.71 40.09
N HIS A 15 -34.10 39.85 40.93
CA HIS A 15 -32.80 39.25 40.67
C HIS A 15 -32.92 38.37 39.43
N VAL A 16 -32.70 38.97 38.26
CA VAL A 16 -32.41 38.25 37.02
C VAL A 16 -31.10 37.51 37.26
N ARG A 17 -31.22 36.21 37.59
CA ARG A 17 -30.11 35.26 37.46
C ARG A 17 -29.69 35.29 35.99
N ARG A 18 -28.63 36.03 35.66
CA ARG A 18 -27.80 35.74 34.50
C ARG A 18 -27.20 34.36 34.75
N GLY A 19 -27.86 33.33 34.21
CA GLY A 19 -27.21 32.04 34.00
C GLY A 19 -26.01 32.30 33.11
N HIS A 20 -24.82 32.01 33.63
CA HIS A 20 -23.62 31.92 32.83
C HIS A 20 -23.82 30.73 31.87
N ASP A 21 -24.18 31.03 30.62
CA ASP A 21 -24.05 30.13 29.47
C ASP A 21 -22.55 29.94 29.17
N GLU A 22 -21.82 29.25 30.05
CA GLU A 22 -20.39 28.93 29.85
C GLU A 22 -20.14 27.54 29.24
N ASP A 23 -21.19 26.75 29.01
CA ASP A 23 -21.09 25.39 28.42
C ASP A 23 -21.32 25.35 26.89
N THR A 24 -21.73 26.47 26.28
CA THR A 24 -21.93 26.61 24.82
C THR A 24 -20.67 26.49 23.95
N PRO A 25 -19.45 26.94 24.34
CA PRO A 25 -18.31 26.94 23.42
C PRO A 25 -17.77 25.54 23.11
N LEU A 26 -18.08 24.54 23.94
CA LEU A 26 -17.59 23.17 23.77
C LEU A 26 -18.44 22.38 22.75
N LEU A 27 -19.75 22.66 22.71
CA LEU A 27 -20.66 22.12 21.70
C LEU A 27 -20.39 22.72 20.30
N ASP A 28 -20.10 24.03 20.23
CA ASP A 28 -19.72 24.70 18.98
C ASP A 28 -18.41 24.15 18.40
N GLY A 29 -17.44 23.80 19.26
CA GLY A 29 -16.18 23.19 18.83
C GLY A 29 -16.38 21.81 18.20
N HIS A 30 -17.27 20.99 18.76
CA HIS A 30 -17.58 19.66 18.20
C HIS A 30 -18.33 19.76 16.86
N ALA A 31 -19.31 20.66 16.76
CA ALA A 31 -20.04 20.90 15.51
C ALA A 31 -19.08 21.34 14.38
N ARG A 32 -18.15 22.26 14.69
CA ARG A 32 -17.15 22.72 13.72
C ARG A 32 -16.16 21.63 13.31
N MET A 33 -15.78 20.73 14.22
CA MET A 33 -14.91 19.60 13.89
C MET A 33 -15.61 18.60 12.99
N VAL A 34 -16.90 18.33 13.21
CA VAL A 34 -17.72 17.46 12.34
C VAL A 34 -17.81 18.06 10.94
N GLU A 35 -18.08 19.36 10.82
CA GLU A 35 -18.13 20.06 9.53
C GLU A 35 -16.80 19.96 8.75
N VAL A 36 -15.66 20.21 9.42
CA VAL A 36 -14.33 20.08 8.80
C VAL A 36 -14.03 18.65 8.37
N LEU A 37 -14.46 17.64 9.15
CA LEU A 37 -14.30 16.23 8.79
C LEU A 37 -15.16 15.85 7.59
N GLU A 38 -16.40 16.33 7.52
CA GLU A 38 -17.29 16.12 6.37
C GLU A 38 -16.71 16.76 5.11
N GLU A 39 -16.24 18.00 5.18
CA GLU A 39 -15.56 18.68 4.07
C GLU A 39 -14.32 17.91 3.60
N TRP A 40 -13.50 17.42 4.54
CA TRP A 40 -12.31 16.64 4.24
C TRP A 40 -12.67 15.30 3.57
N MET A 41 -13.70 14.60 4.06
CA MET A 41 -14.17 13.34 3.46
C MET A 41 -14.73 13.55 2.04
N VAL A 42 -15.51 14.61 1.82
CA VAL A 42 -16.03 14.96 0.49
C VAL A 42 -14.87 15.30 -0.46
N HIS A 43 -13.87 16.05 0.01
CA HIS A 43 -12.68 16.37 -0.76
C HIS A 43 -11.89 15.10 -1.14
N HIS A 44 -11.71 14.17 -0.20
CA HIS A 44 -11.03 12.90 -0.46
C HIS A 44 -11.81 12.03 -1.44
N LYS A 45 -13.13 11.91 -1.29
CA LYS A 45 -13.99 11.19 -2.24
C LYS A 45 -13.83 11.74 -3.66
N LYS A 46 -13.85 13.07 -3.82
CA LYS A 46 -13.66 13.73 -5.12
C LYS A 46 -12.27 13.48 -5.72
N MET A 47 -11.21 13.47 -4.89
CA MET A 47 -9.86 13.11 -5.34
C MET A 47 -9.79 11.65 -5.82
N TYR A 48 -10.43 10.72 -5.10
CA TYR A 48 -10.48 9.31 -5.49
C TYR A 48 -11.24 9.10 -6.80
N GLU A 49 -12.41 9.72 -6.96
CA GLU A 49 -13.19 9.69 -8.20
C GLU A 49 -12.40 10.25 -9.38
N ALA A 50 -11.67 11.36 -9.19
CA ALA A 50 -10.79 11.92 -10.21
C ALA A 50 -9.63 10.97 -10.57
N HIS A 51 -9.07 10.24 -9.60
CA HIS A 51 -8.01 9.27 -9.86
C HIS A 51 -8.51 8.06 -10.65
N ILE A 52 -9.70 7.53 -10.31
CA ILE A 52 -10.35 6.44 -11.05
C ILE A 52 -10.65 6.90 -12.49
N ALA A 53 -11.21 8.09 -12.67
CA ALA A 53 -11.49 8.63 -14.00
C ALA A 53 -10.22 8.80 -14.85
N GLU A 54 -9.08 9.22 -14.27
CA GLU A 54 -7.81 9.29 -15.01
C GLU A 54 -7.26 7.90 -15.32
N GLN A 55 -7.42 6.91 -14.42
CA GLN A 55 -7.05 5.52 -14.71
C GLN A 55 -7.87 4.94 -15.87
N GLU A 56 -9.19 5.15 -15.87
CA GLU A 56 -10.06 4.76 -16.98
C GLU A 56 -9.65 5.46 -18.28
N ARG A 57 -9.33 6.77 -18.22
CA ARG A 57 -8.85 7.53 -19.37
C ARG A 57 -7.54 6.95 -19.93
N LEU A 58 -6.58 6.61 -19.06
CA LEU A 58 -5.31 6.00 -19.46
C LEU A 58 -5.50 4.60 -20.05
N ILE A 59 -6.41 3.80 -19.50
CA ILE A 59 -6.77 2.50 -20.06
C ILE A 59 -7.37 2.66 -21.46
N ASN A 60 -8.31 3.59 -21.64
CA ASN A 60 -8.90 3.86 -22.95
C ASN A 60 -7.86 4.35 -23.97
N LEU A 61 -6.95 5.25 -23.57
CA LEU A 61 -5.84 5.70 -24.42
C LEU A 61 -4.91 4.56 -24.83
N LEU A 62 -4.59 3.64 -23.90
CA LEU A 62 -3.78 2.46 -24.21
C LEU A 62 -4.50 1.52 -25.17
N LEU A 63 -5.82 1.35 -25.02
CA LEU A 63 -6.64 0.57 -25.94
C LEU A 63 -6.68 1.21 -27.33
N GLU A 64 -6.91 2.53 -27.43
CA GLU A 64 -6.91 3.27 -28.69
C GLU A 64 -5.55 3.19 -29.41
N CYS A 65 -4.44 3.48 -28.73
CA CYS A 65 -3.10 3.36 -29.31
C CYS A 65 -2.81 1.94 -29.82
N ARG A 66 -3.33 0.92 -29.13
CA ARG A 66 -3.14 -0.48 -29.52
C ARG A 66 -3.99 -0.86 -30.73
N LEU A 67 -5.23 -0.38 -30.81
CA LEU A 67 -6.09 -0.54 -31.98
C LEU A 67 -5.45 0.10 -33.21
N GLU A 68 -4.94 1.33 -33.09
CA GLU A 68 -4.23 2.01 -34.19
C GLU A 68 -2.98 1.23 -34.64
N THR A 69 -2.22 0.68 -33.70
CA THR A 69 -1.04 -0.15 -34.01
C THR A 69 -1.45 -1.40 -34.80
N ARG A 70 -2.55 -2.06 -34.40
CA ARG A 70 -3.08 -3.24 -35.07
C ARG A 70 -3.58 -2.94 -36.48
N GLU A 71 -4.25 -1.81 -36.68
CA GLU A 71 -4.68 -1.36 -38.02
C GLU A 71 -3.48 -1.08 -38.94
N GLN A 72 -2.41 -0.48 -38.42
CA GLN A 72 -1.18 -0.25 -39.16
C GLN A 72 -0.48 -1.55 -39.57
N GLU A 73 -0.44 -2.54 -38.67
CA GLU A 73 0.14 -3.86 -38.94
C GLU A 73 -0.68 -4.61 -40.01
N ALA A 74 -2.02 -4.67 -39.86
CA ALA A 74 -2.91 -5.28 -40.84
C ALA A 74 -2.81 -4.61 -42.23
N GLY A 75 -2.65 -3.28 -42.26
CA GLY A 75 -2.41 -2.52 -43.48
C GLY A 75 -1.06 -2.85 -44.15
N ARG A 76 0.00 -3.07 -43.36
CA ARG A 76 1.31 -3.49 -43.89
C ARG A 76 1.27 -4.89 -44.48
N ASP A 77 0.60 -5.83 -43.83
CA ASP A 77 0.48 -7.21 -44.32
C ASP A 77 -0.35 -7.28 -45.60
N SER A 78 -1.43 -6.50 -45.69
CA SER A 78 -2.22 -6.36 -46.92
C SER A 78 -1.39 -5.80 -48.07
N ARG A 79 -0.53 -4.80 -47.82
CA ARG A 79 0.40 -4.27 -48.83
C ARG A 79 1.47 -5.28 -49.24
N ARG A 80 1.98 -6.09 -48.31
CA ARG A 80 2.93 -7.18 -48.63
C ARG A 80 2.29 -8.24 -49.52
N GLN A 81 1.04 -8.61 -49.26
CA GLN A 81 0.33 -9.58 -50.10
C GLN A 81 0.01 -9.04 -51.50
N GLN A 82 -0.36 -7.77 -51.62
CA GLN A 82 -0.61 -7.16 -52.94
C GLN A 82 0.66 -6.83 -53.74
N GLY A 83 1.79 -6.58 -53.06
CA GLY A 83 3.09 -6.29 -53.70
C GLY A 83 3.90 -7.51 -54.13
N GLY A 84 3.46 -8.74 -53.81
CA GLY A 84 4.16 -9.99 -54.14
C GLY A 84 4.05 -10.46 -55.60
N GLY A 85 3.37 -9.69 -56.45
CA GLY A 85 3.26 -9.97 -57.88
C GLY A 85 4.48 -9.51 -58.67
N GLY A 86 5.52 -10.35 -58.72
CA GLY A 86 6.47 -10.39 -59.83
C GLY A 86 7.44 -9.21 -59.97
N ALA A 87 8.47 -9.18 -59.14
CA ALA A 87 9.74 -8.54 -59.52
C ALA A 87 10.87 -9.56 -59.34
N ASN A 88 11.42 -10.03 -60.46
CA ASN A 88 12.68 -10.78 -60.49
C ASN A 88 13.78 -9.89 -59.90
N ILE A 89 14.16 -10.15 -58.64
CA ILE A 89 15.33 -9.54 -58.03
C ILE A 89 16.55 -10.36 -58.49
N PRO A 90 17.54 -9.77 -59.18
CA PRO A 90 18.78 -10.45 -59.51
C PRO A 90 19.53 -10.77 -58.22
N SER A 91 20.06 -11.98 -58.11
CA SER A 91 20.89 -12.40 -57.00
C SER A 91 22.22 -11.63 -57.01
N GLU A 92 22.36 -10.60 -56.18
CA GLU A 92 23.66 -10.05 -55.83
C GLU A 92 24.30 -10.92 -54.73
N THR A 93 25.47 -11.46 -55.06
CA THR A 93 26.34 -12.22 -54.17
C THR A 93 26.93 -11.33 -53.07
N PRO A 94 27.19 -11.85 -51.86
CA PRO A 94 27.72 -11.05 -50.76
C PRO A 94 29.20 -10.75 -50.98
N ASN A 95 29.57 -9.48 -50.91
CA ASN A 95 30.95 -9.01 -50.90
C ASN A 95 31.50 -9.07 -49.46
N PRO A 96 32.55 -9.86 -49.17
CA PRO A 96 33.12 -9.97 -47.84
C PRO A 96 34.30 -9.02 -47.73
N ASP A 97 34.06 -7.72 -47.48
CA ASP A 97 35.10 -6.82 -46.97
C ASP A 97 34.51 -5.48 -46.56
N SER A 98 34.43 -5.25 -45.25
CA SER A 98 34.51 -3.91 -44.65
C SER A 98 34.68 -4.06 -43.14
N GLY A 99 35.94 -4.25 -42.74
CA GLY A 99 36.37 -3.92 -41.40
C GLY A 99 36.25 -2.41 -41.17
N LEU A 100 35.56 -2.02 -40.11
CA LEU A 100 35.66 -0.69 -39.52
C LEU A 100 35.69 -0.80 -38.00
N SER A 101 36.54 0.08 -37.48
CA SER A 101 37.14 0.13 -36.16
C SER A 101 36.16 0.51 -35.03
N PRO A 102 36.39 0.08 -33.78
CA PRO A 102 35.65 0.55 -32.62
C PRO A 102 36.25 1.88 -32.12
N GLN A 103 35.51 2.98 -32.24
CA GLN A 103 35.77 4.19 -31.46
C GLN A 103 34.47 4.73 -30.84
N ASP A 104 34.64 5.09 -29.57
CA ASP A 104 33.91 6.09 -28.80
C ASP A 104 32.48 5.78 -28.32
N THR A 105 32.43 5.02 -27.22
CA THR A 105 31.34 5.13 -26.24
C THR A 105 31.39 6.50 -25.59
N SER A 106 30.43 7.32 -25.99
CA SER A 106 30.11 8.63 -25.44
C SER A 106 29.64 8.55 -23.99
N THR A 107 30.11 9.55 -23.25
CA THR A 107 29.77 9.98 -21.90
C THR A 107 28.26 10.15 -21.72
N TRP A 108 27.65 9.33 -20.86
CA TRP A 108 26.32 9.60 -20.33
C TRP A 108 26.40 10.74 -19.31
N SER A 109 26.13 11.95 -19.79
CA SER A 109 25.86 13.12 -18.95
C SER A 109 24.34 13.28 -18.88
N SER A 110 23.74 13.00 -17.72
CA SER A 110 22.33 13.27 -17.48
C SER A 110 22.08 14.78 -17.34
N PRO A 111 21.13 15.38 -18.07
CA PRO A 111 20.61 16.69 -17.72
C PRO A 111 19.43 16.54 -16.74
N LEU A 112 19.53 17.20 -15.59
CA LEU A 112 18.39 17.58 -14.74
C LEU A 112 17.44 18.50 -15.53
N PRO A 113 16.12 18.25 -15.55
CA PRO A 113 15.16 19.27 -15.91
C PRO A 113 14.66 19.98 -14.66
N GLY A 114 14.96 21.28 -14.60
CA GLY A 114 14.41 22.21 -13.63
C GLY A 114 12.90 22.37 -13.79
N ALA A 115 12.25 22.60 -12.64
CA ALA A 115 10.84 22.87 -12.53
C ALA A 115 10.48 24.23 -13.13
N THR A 116 9.72 24.22 -14.23
CA THR A 116 8.90 25.37 -14.65
C THR A 116 7.43 25.08 -14.34
N ARG A 117 6.90 25.90 -13.44
CA ARG A 117 5.52 25.88 -12.94
C ARG A 117 4.61 26.57 -13.97
N PRO A 118 3.61 25.90 -14.59
CA PRO A 118 2.67 26.60 -15.43
C PRO A 118 1.63 27.35 -14.57
N ALA A 119 1.25 28.51 -15.09
CA ALA A 119 0.40 29.51 -14.47
C ALA A 119 -1.04 29.00 -14.18
N LYS A 120 -1.60 29.50 -13.06
CA LYS A 120 -3.00 29.35 -12.67
C LYS A 120 -3.93 29.79 -13.81
N ALA A 121 -4.72 28.85 -14.34
CA ALA A 121 -5.91 29.18 -15.12
C ALA A 121 -7.06 29.56 -14.16
N SER A 122 -7.69 30.71 -14.41
CA SER A 122 -8.88 31.16 -13.68
C SER A 122 -10.07 30.22 -13.92
N PRO A 123 -10.90 29.96 -12.89
CA PRO A 123 -12.07 29.08 -13.02
C PRO A 123 -13.15 29.71 -13.91
N ARG A 124 -13.75 28.90 -14.78
CA ARG A 124 -14.97 29.25 -15.53
C ARG A 124 -16.19 29.27 -14.59
N PRO A 125 -17.20 30.13 -14.85
CA PRO A 125 -18.44 30.13 -14.09
C PRO A 125 -19.22 28.84 -14.32
N VAL A 126 -19.72 28.25 -13.23
CA VAL A 126 -20.59 27.08 -13.22
C VAL A 126 -21.95 27.49 -13.77
N GLN A 127 -22.44 26.80 -14.82
CA GLN A 127 -23.82 26.96 -15.26
C GLN A 127 -24.77 26.27 -14.26
N PRO A 128 -25.95 26.85 -13.97
CA PRO A 128 -26.93 26.24 -13.08
C PRO A 128 -27.47 24.95 -13.69
N LEU A 129 -27.61 23.91 -12.87
CA LEU A 129 -28.32 22.69 -13.24
C LEU A 129 -29.81 22.98 -13.50
N PRO A 130 -30.43 22.30 -14.48
CA PRO A 130 -31.87 22.39 -14.71
C PRO A 130 -32.66 21.78 -13.54
N PRO A 131 -33.91 22.25 -13.32
CA PRO A 131 -34.73 21.87 -12.18
C PRO A 131 -35.15 20.40 -12.21
N ASP A 132 -35.24 19.84 -11.00
CA ASP A 132 -35.60 18.45 -10.69
C ASP A 132 -36.88 18.00 -11.42
N VAL A 133 -36.77 16.85 -12.10
CA VAL A 133 -37.88 16.14 -12.73
C VAL A 133 -38.46 15.16 -11.72
N ASP A 134 -39.78 15.25 -11.50
CA ASP A 134 -40.57 14.41 -10.60
C ASP A 134 -40.30 12.90 -10.79
N PRO A 135 -40.10 12.13 -9.70
CA PRO A 135 -39.69 10.72 -9.76
C PRO A 135 -40.80 9.69 -10.05
N ASP A 136 -42.06 10.10 -10.26
CA ASP A 136 -43.22 9.19 -10.15
C ASP A 136 -43.81 8.65 -11.48
N GLY A 137 -43.04 8.54 -12.56
CA GLY A 137 -43.60 8.05 -13.84
C GLY A 137 -42.71 7.34 -14.84
N ALA A 138 -41.42 7.13 -14.57
CA ALA A 138 -40.54 6.48 -15.54
C ALA A 138 -40.55 4.95 -15.37
N GLU A 139 -41.17 4.27 -16.35
CA GLU A 139 -41.00 2.82 -16.56
C GLU A 139 -39.49 2.51 -16.59
N PRO A 140 -38.99 1.55 -15.79
CA PRO A 140 -37.56 1.29 -15.69
C PRO A 140 -37.00 1.01 -17.08
N PRO A 141 -35.90 1.67 -17.49
CA PRO A 141 -35.34 1.47 -18.82
C PRO A 141 -35.10 -0.03 -19.02
N ARG A 142 -35.75 -0.60 -20.04
CA ARG A 142 -35.52 -1.98 -20.46
C ARG A 142 -34.03 -2.16 -20.64
N LEU A 143 -33.39 -2.87 -19.71
CA LEU A 143 -31.99 -3.28 -19.80
C LEU A 143 -31.78 -3.86 -21.20
N ALA A 144 -31.04 -3.12 -22.02
CA ALA A 144 -30.64 -3.59 -23.33
C ALA A 144 -30.01 -4.96 -23.12
N LYS A 145 -30.53 -5.95 -23.84
CA LYS A 145 -30.06 -7.34 -23.80
C LYS A 145 -28.56 -7.28 -24.10
N GLY A 146 -27.74 -7.46 -23.07
CA GLY A 146 -26.29 -7.43 -23.21
C GLY A 146 -25.86 -8.44 -24.27
N PRO A 147 -24.72 -8.21 -24.95
CA PRO A 147 -24.21 -9.15 -25.94
C PRO A 147 -24.18 -10.56 -25.33
N SER A 148 -24.74 -11.53 -26.05
CA SER A 148 -24.85 -12.89 -25.54
C SER A 148 -23.45 -13.45 -25.27
N ALA A 149 -23.25 -14.13 -24.14
CA ALA A 149 -21.96 -14.66 -23.70
C ALA A 149 -21.27 -15.62 -24.71
N ALA A 150 -21.96 -16.00 -25.79
CA ALA A 150 -21.45 -16.88 -26.83
C ALA A 150 -20.53 -16.20 -27.87
N GLU A 151 -20.36 -14.86 -27.84
CA GLU A 151 -19.66 -14.12 -28.90
C GLU A 151 -18.46 -13.29 -28.41
N LEU A 152 -18.08 -13.42 -27.13
CA LEU A 152 -16.77 -12.95 -26.66
C LEU A 152 -15.72 -13.98 -27.06
N GLN A 153 -15.14 -13.82 -28.25
CA GLN A 153 -13.87 -14.47 -28.55
C GLN A 153 -12.85 -14.06 -27.47
N PRO A 154 -12.11 -15.00 -26.87
CA PRO A 154 -11.07 -14.66 -25.93
C PRO A 154 -10.08 -13.74 -26.64
N ASP A 155 -10.02 -12.50 -26.17
CA ASP A 155 -9.14 -11.49 -26.72
C ASP A 155 -7.70 -11.96 -26.49
N GLU A 156 -6.99 -12.32 -27.56
CA GLU A 156 -5.60 -12.80 -27.50
C GLU A 156 -4.70 -11.82 -26.74
N ASP A 157 -5.05 -10.53 -26.77
CA ASP A 157 -4.39 -9.46 -26.02
C ASP A 157 -4.61 -9.59 -24.51
N ALA A 158 -5.80 -9.99 -24.06
CA ALA A 158 -6.08 -10.25 -22.65
C ALA A 158 -5.28 -11.45 -22.15
N GLU A 159 -5.17 -12.52 -22.94
CA GLU A 159 -4.33 -13.68 -22.59
C GLU A 159 -2.85 -13.32 -22.53
N GLN A 160 -2.36 -12.47 -23.45
CA GLN A 160 -0.97 -12.02 -23.46
C GLN A 160 -0.66 -11.13 -22.24
N LEU A 161 -1.57 -10.23 -21.87
CA LEU A 161 -1.48 -9.40 -20.67
C LEU A 161 -1.53 -10.24 -19.39
N LEU A 162 -2.48 -11.18 -19.28
CA LEU A 162 -2.54 -12.18 -18.21
C LEU A 162 -1.19 -12.91 -18.10
N SER A 163 -0.67 -13.42 -19.21
CA SER A 163 0.59 -14.17 -19.23
C SER A 163 1.78 -13.32 -18.77
N THR A 164 1.81 -12.03 -19.15
CA THR A 164 2.89 -11.11 -18.80
C THR A 164 2.84 -10.75 -17.33
N TRP A 165 1.64 -10.47 -16.82
CA TRP A 165 1.43 -10.24 -15.40
C TRP A 165 1.74 -11.48 -14.55
N THR A 166 1.33 -12.66 -14.99
CA THR A 166 1.69 -13.95 -14.40
C THR A 166 3.21 -14.13 -14.33
N LYS A 167 3.93 -13.85 -15.44
CA LYS A 167 5.41 -13.93 -15.51
C LYS A 167 6.09 -13.01 -14.49
N CYS A 168 5.50 -11.84 -14.23
CA CYS A 168 6.06 -10.85 -13.32
C CYS A 168 5.64 -11.07 -11.86
N SER A 169 4.54 -11.78 -11.59
CA SER A 169 3.99 -11.91 -10.23
C SER A 169 4.85 -12.78 -9.29
N GLY A 170 5.48 -13.84 -9.80
CA GLY A 170 6.31 -14.79 -9.04
C GLY A 170 5.55 -15.63 -8.01
N LEU A 171 4.21 -15.71 -8.08
CA LEU A 171 3.37 -16.34 -7.05
C LEU A 171 3.64 -17.83 -6.84
N HIS A 172 4.06 -18.55 -7.88
CA HIS A 172 4.48 -19.95 -7.77
C HIS A 172 5.54 -20.17 -6.68
N THR A 173 6.42 -19.19 -6.45
CA THR A 173 7.48 -19.27 -5.44
C THR A 173 6.98 -19.15 -3.99
N VAL A 174 5.75 -18.66 -3.79
CA VAL A 174 5.11 -18.54 -2.47
C VAL A 174 3.92 -19.50 -2.33
N SER A 175 3.64 -20.32 -3.34
CA SER A 175 2.52 -21.26 -3.37
C SER A 175 2.42 -22.14 -2.13
N GLN A 176 3.51 -22.83 -1.77
CA GLN A 176 3.54 -23.70 -0.58
C GLN A 176 3.24 -22.91 0.70
N TRP A 177 3.68 -21.66 0.77
CA TRP A 177 3.41 -20.82 1.94
C TRP A 177 1.95 -20.42 1.99
N VAL A 178 1.39 -19.90 0.90
CA VAL A 178 0.00 -19.45 0.84
C VAL A 178 -0.97 -20.61 1.09
N THR A 179 -0.75 -21.77 0.44
CA THR A 179 -1.58 -22.98 0.65
C THR A 179 -1.55 -23.49 2.10
N ASN A 180 -0.45 -23.29 2.82
CA ASN A 180 -0.34 -23.62 4.24
C ASN A 180 -0.77 -22.46 5.17
N TYR A 181 -1.67 -21.56 4.74
CA TYR A 181 -2.04 -20.37 5.52
C TYR A 181 -2.51 -20.66 6.95
N ARG A 182 -3.18 -21.80 7.16
CA ARG A 182 -3.63 -22.25 8.47
C ARG A 182 -2.49 -22.53 9.44
N LYS A 183 -1.25 -22.75 8.99
CA LYS A 183 -0.11 -22.96 9.89
C LYS A 183 0.62 -21.67 10.24
N HIS A 184 0.25 -20.53 9.65
CA HIS A 184 0.98 -19.27 9.89
C HIS A 184 0.59 -18.60 11.19
N PRO A 185 1.56 -18.04 11.92
CA PRO A 185 1.35 -17.49 13.27
C PRO A 185 0.47 -16.23 13.31
N ALA A 186 0.16 -15.62 12.17
CA ALA A 186 -0.57 -14.34 12.14
C ALA A 186 -1.61 -14.22 11.00
N GLY A 187 -1.91 -15.29 10.26
CA GLY A 187 -3.02 -15.33 9.29
C GLY A 187 -2.92 -14.35 8.12
N TRP A 188 -1.77 -13.71 7.93
CA TRP A 188 -1.54 -12.73 6.85
C TRP A 188 -1.69 -13.32 5.46
N GLY A 189 -1.40 -14.61 5.28
CA GLY A 189 -1.61 -15.27 3.98
C GLY A 189 -3.07 -15.21 3.58
N ALA A 190 -3.99 -15.44 4.52
CA ALA A 190 -5.41 -15.31 4.28
C ALA A 190 -5.84 -13.87 4.03
N LEU A 191 -5.32 -12.90 4.79
CA LEU A 191 -5.59 -11.47 4.53
C LEU A 191 -5.13 -11.02 3.14
N LEU A 192 -3.94 -11.46 2.71
CA LEU A 192 -3.40 -11.15 1.38
C LEU A 192 -4.20 -11.84 0.27
N MET A 193 -4.72 -13.05 0.50
CA MET A 193 -5.60 -13.72 -0.46
C MET A 193 -6.97 -13.03 -0.58
N ILE A 194 -7.56 -12.58 0.54
CA ILE A 194 -8.89 -11.94 0.55
C ILE A 194 -8.83 -10.53 -0.03
N HIS A 195 -7.90 -9.69 0.44
CA HIS A 195 -7.88 -8.27 0.12
C HIS A 195 -6.90 -7.92 -1.01
N GLY A 196 -5.99 -8.82 -1.35
CA GLY A 196 -4.91 -8.54 -2.30
C GLY A 196 -3.73 -7.78 -1.68
N VAL A 197 -2.61 -7.83 -2.39
CA VAL A 197 -1.35 -7.18 -1.98
C VAL A 197 -1.49 -5.64 -1.89
N PRO A 198 -2.11 -4.93 -2.85
CA PRO A 198 -2.20 -3.47 -2.81
C PRO A 198 -2.91 -2.95 -1.56
N GLU A 199 -4.07 -3.55 -1.24
CA GLU A 199 -4.89 -3.13 -0.10
C GLU A 199 -4.20 -3.42 1.24
N VAL A 200 -3.67 -4.63 1.44
CA VAL A 200 -2.99 -4.99 2.70
C VAL A 200 -1.73 -4.14 2.89
N SER A 201 -0.95 -3.91 1.83
CA SER A 201 0.25 -3.08 1.91
C SER A 201 -0.09 -1.62 2.21
N SER A 202 -1.16 -1.09 1.62
CA SER A 202 -1.67 0.26 1.88
C SER A 202 -2.09 0.41 3.35
N ARG A 203 -2.90 -0.53 3.88
CA ARG A 203 -3.34 -0.52 5.29
C ARG A 203 -2.16 -0.57 6.25
N LEU A 204 -1.16 -1.40 5.96
CA LEU A 204 0.02 -1.54 6.82
C LEU A 204 0.93 -0.32 6.76
N ARG A 205 1.13 0.27 5.57
CA ARG A 205 1.83 1.54 5.38
C ARG A 205 1.15 2.62 6.21
N SER A 206 -0.17 2.80 6.05
CA SER A 206 -0.95 3.76 6.85
C SER A 206 -0.82 3.52 8.35
N LYS A 207 -0.90 2.26 8.83
CA LYS A 207 -0.71 1.95 10.25
C LYS A 207 0.66 2.40 10.76
N VAL A 208 1.72 2.09 10.02
CA VAL A 208 3.10 2.41 10.42
C VAL A 208 3.37 3.92 10.33
N ASP A 209 2.86 4.58 9.30
CA ASP A 209 2.93 6.03 9.12
C ASP A 209 2.22 6.76 10.25
N ASN A 210 1.04 6.30 10.67
CA ASN A 210 0.32 6.89 11.79
C ASN A 210 1.17 6.84 13.07
N TYR A 211 1.83 5.72 13.38
CA TYR A 211 2.76 5.67 14.54
C TYR A 211 3.93 6.62 14.38
N ALA A 212 4.53 6.74 13.19
CA ALA A 212 5.63 7.67 12.96
C ALA A 212 5.20 9.14 13.11
N ILE A 213 4.01 9.49 12.61
CA ILE A 213 3.42 10.83 12.76
C ILE A 213 3.17 11.13 14.25
N TYR A 214 2.53 10.21 14.97
CA TYR A 214 2.31 10.39 16.40
C TYR A 214 3.63 10.46 17.19
N ALA A 215 4.61 9.61 16.87
CA ALA A 215 5.94 9.68 17.47
C ALA A 215 6.61 11.04 17.24
N ALA A 216 6.47 11.63 16.04
CA ALA A 216 7.00 12.96 15.74
C ALA A 216 6.33 14.07 16.57
N LEU A 217 5.02 13.98 16.80
CA LEU A 217 4.29 14.91 17.67
C LEU A 217 4.73 14.81 19.14
N PHE A 218 4.92 13.59 19.66
CA PHE A 218 5.43 13.39 21.01
C PHE A 218 6.89 13.85 21.14
N LEU A 219 7.68 13.62 20.10
CA LEU A 219 9.08 14.05 20.04
C LEU A 219 9.20 15.59 20.08
N SER A 220 8.35 16.32 19.34
CA SER A 220 8.40 17.80 19.33
C SER A 220 8.05 18.40 20.69
N MET A 221 7.04 17.83 21.38
CA MET A 221 6.69 18.21 22.75
C MET A 221 7.81 17.89 23.73
N SER A 222 8.35 16.67 23.67
CA SER A 222 9.42 16.21 24.57
C SER A 222 10.70 17.04 24.42
N MET A 223 11.06 17.40 23.20
CA MET A 223 12.21 18.28 22.94
C MET A 223 12.04 19.67 23.54
N THR A 224 10.83 20.23 23.45
CA THR A 224 10.52 21.54 24.04
C THR A 224 10.63 21.48 25.57
N LEU A 225 10.10 20.42 26.19
CA LEU A 225 10.20 20.23 27.64
C LEU A 225 11.65 20.04 28.10
N VAL A 226 12.47 19.29 27.36
CA VAL A 226 13.89 19.13 27.67
C VAL A 226 14.67 20.44 27.51
N ALA A 227 14.37 21.22 26.47
CA ALA A 227 15.05 22.48 26.19
C ALA A 227 14.72 23.57 27.23
N ASP A 228 13.46 23.64 27.67
CA ASP A 228 12.97 24.56 28.69
C ASP A 228 12.48 23.81 29.93
N ALA A 229 13.41 23.08 30.55
CA ALA A 229 13.10 22.29 31.74
C ALA A 229 12.67 23.21 32.90
N PRO A 230 11.61 22.84 33.67
CA PRO A 230 11.14 23.64 34.78
C PRO A 230 12.26 24.02 35.76
N SER A 231 12.23 25.25 36.27
CA SER A 231 13.28 25.74 37.18
C SER A 231 13.44 24.89 38.46
N SER A 232 12.38 24.21 38.89
CA SER A 232 12.40 23.26 40.00
C SER A 232 13.23 22.01 39.72
N ILE A 233 13.40 21.61 38.46
CA ILE A 233 14.22 20.48 38.02
C ILE A 233 15.65 20.94 37.68
N SER A 234 15.84 22.17 37.20
CA SER A 234 17.16 22.67 36.78
C SER A 234 18.02 23.22 37.92
N ARG A 235 17.43 23.64 39.05
CA ARG A 235 18.17 24.11 40.24
C ARG A 235 19.08 23.02 40.82
N ALA A 236 20.16 23.46 41.48
CA ALA A 236 21.06 22.57 42.21
C ALA A 236 20.35 21.99 43.44
N CYS A 237 20.42 20.67 43.64
CA CYS A 237 19.66 19.95 44.66
C CYS A 237 20.22 20.12 46.09
N GLY A 238 21.35 20.81 46.30
CA GLY A 238 21.88 21.08 47.63
C GLY A 238 22.20 19.83 48.48
N GLY A 239 22.32 18.65 47.86
CA GLY A 239 22.51 17.36 48.55
C GLY A 239 21.23 16.59 48.87
N ASP A 240 20.04 17.13 48.52
CA ASP A 240 18.79 16.39 48.64
C ASP A 240 18.69 15.28 47.58
N TRP A 241 18.66 14.04 48.04
CA TRP A 241 18.63 12.85 47.20
C TRP A 241 17.30 12.73 46.42
N GLU A 242 16.19 13.23 46.96
CA GLU A 242 14.88 13.18 46.28
C GLU A 242 14.89 14.06 45.03
N CYS A 243 15.44 15.27 45.15
CA CYS A 243 15.66 16.18 44.04
C CYS A 243 16.57 15.55 42.96
N GLU A 244 17.68 14.92 43.36
CA GLU A 244 18.60 14.26 42.43
C GLU A 244 17.94 13.11 41.66
N ILE A 245 17.16 12.25 42.33
CA ILE A 245 16.41 11.17 41.67
C ILE A 245 15.40 11.74 40.69
N ARG A 246 14.63 12.76 41.10
CA ARG A 246 13.63 13.40 40.24
C ARG A 246 14.25 13.96 38.97
N LYS A 247 15.36 14.69 39.11
CA LYS A 247 16.12 15.24 37.98
C LYS A 247 16.59 14.14 37.03
N ARG A 248 17.11 13.02 37.58
CA ARG A 248 17.54 11.88 36.77
C ARG A 248 16.37 11.19 36.06
N LEU A 249 15.26 10.95 36.75
CA LEU A 249 14.05 10.35 36.14
C LEU A 249 13.49 11.22 35.03
N TYR A 250 13.46 12.54 35.23
CA TYR A 250 13.05 13.52 34.22
C TYR A 250 13.96 13.46 32.99
N THR A 251 15.28 13.64 33.17
CA THR A 251 16.22 13.69 32.05
C THR A 251 16.36 12.34 31.34
N VAL A 252 16.51 11.24 32.07
CA VAL A 252 16.64 9.90 31.48
C VAL A 252 15.33 9.47 30.83
N GLY A 253 14.19 9.77 31.46
CA GLY A 253 12.87 9.45 30.90
C GLY A 253 12.66 10.10 29.54
N PHE A 254 12.86 11.42 29.42
CA PHE A 254 12.74 12.10 28.13
C PHE A 254 13.82 11.69 27.12
N ALA A 255 15.05 11.37 27.56
CA ALA A 255 16.09 10.88 26.66
C ALA A 255 15.72 9.51 26.07
N VAL A 256 15.24 8.57 26.90
CA VAL A 256 14.75 7.27 26.45
C VAL A 256 13.50 7.42 25.58
N GLY A 257 12.57 8.30 25.97
CA GLY A 257 11.36 8.60 25.20
C GLY A 257 11.68 9.12 23.80
N THR A 258 12.52 10.15 23.73
CA THR A 258 13.08 10.70 22.50
C THR A 258 13.70 9.61 21.61
N ALA A 259 14.59 8.79 22.16
CA ALA A 259 15.27 7.75 21.40
C ALA A 259 14.28 6.70 20.86
N ALA A 260 13.27 6.33 21.66
CA ALA A 260 12.24 5.38 21.25
C ALA A 260 11.30 5.94 20.16
N HIS A 261 10.91 7.22 20.25
CA HIS A 261 10.13 7.89 19.21
C HIS A 261 10.93 8.03 17.91
N MET A 262 12.20 8.42 17.98
CA MET A 262 13.08 8.43 16.80
C MET A 262 13.20 7.04 16.17
N LEU A 263 13.35 5.99 16.99
CA LEU A 263 13.38 4.60 16.50
C LEU A 263 12.06 4.23 15.80
N CYS A 264 10.91 4.64 16.34
CA CYS A 264 9.60 4.42 15.69
C CYS A 264 9.54 5.07 14.30
N ILE A 265 9.97 6.33 14.18
CA ILE A 265 10.02 7.05 12.90
C ILE A 265 10.96 6.36 11.91
N LEU A 266 12.17 5.99 12.34
CA LEU A 266 13.16 5.30 11.50
C LEU A 266 12.65 3.93 11.02
N LEU A 267 12.01 3.17 11.91
CA LEU A 267 11.38 1.89 11.54
C LEU A 267 10.24 2.10 10.54
N GLY A 268 9.49 3.20 10.67
CA GLY A 268 8.44 3.53 9.71
C GLY A 268 8.96 3.83 8.32
N MET A 269 9.99 4.66 8.23
CA MET A 269 10.66 4.94 6.94
C MET A 269 11.28 3.68 6.34
N ALA A 270 11.97 2.87 7.13
CA ALA A 270 12.57 1.62 6.66
C ALA A 270 11.52 0.63 6.14
N PHE A 271 10.37 0.53 6.81
CA PHE A 271 9.26 -0.32 6.39
C PHE A 271 8.68 0.14 5.04
N ASN A 272 8.49 1.45 4.85
CA ASN A 272 7.98 2.00 3.61
C ASN A 272 8.95 1.83 2.45
N ASN A 273 10.25 2.04 2.69
CA ASN A 273 11.27 1.80 1.68
C ASN A 273 11.28 0.32 1.26
N ALA A 274 11.22 -0.61 2.22
CA ALA A 274 11.14 -2.04 1.91
C ALA A 274 9.89 -2.40 1.10
N LEU A 275 8.73 -1.78 1.38
CA LEU A 275 7.51 -1.95 0.57
C LEU A 275 7.63 -1.34 -0.83
N ASN A 276 8.31 -0.20 -0.96
CA ASN A 276 8.51 0.46 -2.25
C ASN A 276 9.56 -0.27 -3.12
N GLU A 277 10.53 -0.94 -2.50
CA GLU A 277 11.51 -1.79 -3.19
C GLU A 277 10.93 -3.17 -3.57
N ALA A 278 9.79 -3.57 -3.01
CA ALA A 278 9.12 -4.81 -3.36
C ALA A 278 8.49 -4.70 -4.76
N ALA A 279 9.27 -5.05 -5.79
CA ALA A 279 8.86 -4.96 -7.18
C ALA A 279 7.74 -5.94 -7.58
N ARG A 280 7.48 -6.99 -6.77
CA ARG A 280 6.51 -8.06 -7.07
C ARG A 280 5.64 -8.40 -5.88
N ASP A 281 4.40 -8.81 -6.17
CA ASP A 281 3.47 -9.36 -5.19
C ASP A 281 4.09 -10.50 -4.38
N SER A 282 4.80 -11.42 -5.04
CA SER A 282 5.49 -12.54 -4.36
C SER A 282 6.55 -12.08 -3.36
N ASP A 283 7.21 -10.94 -3.57
CA ASP A 283 8.20 -10.40 -2.65
C ASP A 283 7.51 -9.82 -1.40
N VAL A 284 6.34 -9.20 -1.56
CA VAL A 284 5.48 -8.80 -0.44
C VAL A 284 4.98 -10.02 0.34
N TYR A 285 4.48 -11.04 -0.36
CA TYR A 285 4.12 -12.32 0.25
C TYR A 285 5.29 -12.89 1.05
N ARG A 286 6.52 -12.91 0.51
CA ARG A 286 7.72 -13.40 1.24
C ARG A 286 8.04 -12.58 2.48
N MET A 287 7.92 -11.25 2.38
CA MET A 287 8.19 -10.33 3.48
C MET A 287 7.26 -10.62 4.67
N PHE A 288 5.98 -10.84 4.41
CA PHE A 288 4.99 -11.21 5.44
C PHE A 288 5.05 -12.69 5.80
N ALA A 289 5.45 -13.55 4.87
CA ALA A 289 5.50 -14.99 5.04
C ALA A 289 6.47 -15.45 6.11
N ARG A 290 7.64 -14.80 6.13
CA ARG A 290 8.66 -15.03 7.14
C ARG A 290 8.31 -14.38 8.49
N GLY A 291 7.13 -13.76 8.60
CA GLY A 291 6.70 -12.99 9.78
C GLY A 291 7.47 -11.68 9.99
N LYS A 292 8.46 -11.37 9.15
CA LYS A 292 9.36 -10.23 9.34
C LYS A 292 8.67 -8.89 9.09
N GLY A 293 7.82 -8.79 8.06
CA GLY A 293 7.03 -7.59 7.80
C GLY A 293 6.09 -7.24 8.96
N PHE A 294 5.41 -8.24 9.54
CA PHE A 294 4.58 -8.04 10.73
C PHE A 294 5.41 -7.70 11.97
N LEU A 295 6.53 -8.39 12.18
CA LEU A 295 7.40 -8.10 13.31
C LEU A 295 7.92 -6.66 13.26
N ALA A 296 8.15 -6.10 12.06
CA ALA A 296 8.52 -4.71 11.89
C ALA A 296 7.41 -3.76 12.37
N THR A 297 6.15 -4.00 12.01
CA THR A 297 5.04 -3.15 12.47
C THR A 297 4.83 -3.25 13.97
N VAL A 298 4.94 -4.44 14.55
CA VAL A 298 4.89 -4.64 16.02
C VAL A 298 6.06 -3.97 16.73
N LYS A 299 7.26 -3.98 16.14
CA LYS A 299 8.43 -3.27 16.69
C LYS A 299 8.23 -1.76 16.67
N SER A 300 7.65 -1.21 15.60
CA SER A 300 7.33 0.22 15.54
C SER A 300 6.30 0.60 16.60
N GLU A 301 5.22 -0.18 16.75
CA GLU A 301 4.21 0.01 17.79
C GLU A 301 4.82 -0.08 19.21
N ARG A 302 5.68 -1.06 19.47
CA ARG A 302 6.37 -1.20 20.77
C ARG A 302 7.34 -0.06 21.05
N ALA A 303 8.06 0.43 20.03
CA ALA A 303 8.95 1.57 20.17
C ALA A 303 8.15 2.82 20.53
N PHE A 304 7.03 3.07 19.86
CA PHE A 304 6.11 4.16 20.20
C PHE A 304 5.59 4.06 21.64
N VAL A 305 5.06 2.89 22.04
CA VAL A 305 4.55 2.67 23.41
C VAL A 305 5.64 2.86 24.46
N LEU A 306 6.86 2.34 24.21
CA LEU A 306 8.00 2.57 25.09
C LEU A 306 8.30 4.07 25.23
N GLY A 307 8.24 4.81 24.12
CA GLY A 307 8.39 6.26 24.11
C GLY A 307 7.36 6.95 25.00
N CYS A 308 6.07 6.66 24.80
CA CYS A 308 4.99 7.23 25.61
C CYS A 308 5.12 6.90 27.11
N VAL A 309 5.52 5.68 27.46
CA VAL A 309 5.72 5.29 28.87
C VAL A 309 6.89 6.04 29.48
N ALA A 310 8.00 6.19 28.76
CA ALA A 310 9.17 6.93 29.24
C ALA A 310 8.86 8.43 29.42
N ASP A 311 8.15 9.05 28.47
CA ASP A 311 7.69 10.44 28.58
C ASP A 311 6.72 10.62 29.75
N PHE A 312 5.81 9.66 29.96
CA PHE A 312 4.90 9.68 31.10
C PHE A 312 5.66 9.66 32.42
N VAL A 313 6.66 8.78 32.59
CA VAL A 313 7.50 8.74 33.79
C VAL A 313 8.24 10.06 34.01
N ALA A 314 8.77 10.67 32.94
CA ALA A 314 9.45 11.96 33.02
C ALA A 314 8.47 13.08 33.44
N LEU A 315 7.24 13.07 32.93
CA LEU A 315 6.20 14.02 33.30
C LEU A 315 5.79 13.87 34.77
N ILE A 316 5.66 12.64 35.28
CA ILE A 316 5.39 12.41 36.71
C ILE A 316 6.54 12.95 37.58
N ALA A 317 7.79 12.79 37.15
CA ALA A 317 8.93 13.39 37.84
C ALA A 317 8.84 14.93 37.86
N ALA A 318 8.38 15.55 36.78
CA ALA A 318 8.15 17.00 36.74
C ALA A 318 7.01 17.44 37.69
N ILE A 319 5.89 16.71 37.70
CA ILE A 319 4.72 17.01 38.55
C ILE A 319 5.09 16.86 40.03
N ALA A 320 5.89 15.86 40.39
CA ALA A 320 6.40 15.68 41.75
C ALA A 320 7.23 16.87 42.24
N ALA A 321 7.63 17.81 41.36
CA ALA A 321 8.26 19.06 41.77
C ALA A 321 7.31 20.10 42.35
N TYR A 322 6.01 19.94 42.13
CA TYR A 322 4.96 20.86 42.60
C TYR A 322 4.04 20.22 43.64
N THR A 323 4.03 18.89 43.74
CA THR A 323 3.20 18.11 44.67
C THR A 323 4.08 17.26 45.58
N THR A 324 3.48 16.57 46.55
CA THR A 324 4.22 15.50 47.26
C THR A 324 4.50 14.33 46.32
N TRP A 325 5.60 13.59 46.56
CA TRP A 325 5.94 12.41 45.73
C TRP A 325 4.85 11.34 45.80
N ALA A 326 4.20 11.20 46.96
CA ALA A 326 3.12 10.24 47.19
C ALA A 326 1.89 10.57 46.33
N GLU A 327 1.50 11.84 46.24
CA GLU A 327 0.39 12.27 45.37
C GLU A 327 0.72 12.07 43.89
N ALA A 328 1.93 12.43 43.46
CA ALA A 328 2.36 12.26 42.07
C ALA A 328 2.38 10.79 41.64
N VAL A 329 2.97 9.91 42.46
CA VAL A 329 3.02 8.47 42.19
C VAL A 329 1.63 7.83 42.29
N GLY A 330 0.83 8.21 43.30
CA GLY A 330 -0.54 7.75 43.46
C GLY A 330 -1.42 8.09 42.26
N GLY A 331 -1.36 9.36 41.80
CA GLY A 331 -2.02 9.81 40.58
C GLY A 331 -1.56 9.04 39.35
N ALA A 332 -0.24 8.86 39.19
CA ALA A 332 0.34 8.11 38.08
C ALA A 332 -0.18 6.66 38.01
N VAL A 333 -0.22 5.96 39.14
CA VAL A 333 -0.70 4.57 39.22
C VAL A 333 -2.18 4.49 38.89
N ILE A 334 -3.01 5.41 39.40
CA ILE A 334 -4.44 5.45 39.10
C ILE A 334 -4.67 5.70 37.60
N THR A 335 -4.01 6.70 37.02
CA THR A 335 -4.11 7.01 35.59
C THR A 335 -3.63 5.84 34.73
N ALA A 336 -2.48 5.25 35.03
CA ALA A 336 -1.96 4.10 34.32
C ALA A 336 -2.91 2.90 34.41
N ALA A 337 -3.46 2.61 35.58
CA ALA A 337 -4.42 1.53 35.78
C ALA A 337 -5.70 1.77 34.98
N ALA A 338 -6.23 2.99 34.95
CA ALA A 338 -7.41 3.35 34.17
C ALA A 338 -7.17 3.19 32.66
N VAL A 339 -6.05 3.72 32.15
CA VAL A 339 -5.66 3.60 30.73
C VAL A 339 -5.46 2.13 30.35
N LEU A 340 -4.72 1.36 31.15
CA LEU A 340 -4.49 -0.06 30.90
C LEU A 340 -5.79 -0.87 30.97
N PHE A 341 -6.68 -0.58 31.92
CA PHE A 341 -7.96 -1.26 32.01
C PHE A 341 -8.81 -1.03 30.75
N VAL A 342 -8.96 0.22 30.32
CA VAL A 342 -9.71 0.57 29.10
C VAL A 342 -9.05 -0.06 27.88
N ASN A 343 -7.74 0.11 27.71
CA ASN A 343 -7.02 -0.41 26.56
C ASN A 343 -7.08 -1.93 26.49
N VAL A 344 -6.79 -2.64 27.59
CA VAL A 344 -6.82 -4.12 27.62
C VAL A 344 -8.22 -4.64 27.37
N ARG A 345 -9.26 -4.03 27.95
CA ARG A 345 -10.65 -4.46 27.72
C ARG A 345 -11.05 -4.26 26.27
N THR A 346 -10.84 -3.06 25.73
CA THR A 346 -11.23 -2.71 24.35
C THR A 346 -10.42 -3.47 23.32
N SER A 347 -9.08 -3.48 23.44
CA SER A 347 -8.22 -4.22 22.50
C SER A 347 -8.50 -5.72 22.52
N ARG A 348 -8.73 -6.33 23.69
CA ARG A 348 -9.10 -7.76 23.76
C ARG A 348 -10.41 -8.03 23.05
N MET A 349 -11.43 -7.17 23.19
CA MET A 349 -12.70 -7.33 22.48
C MET A 349 -12.48 -7.22 20.97
N LEU A 350 -11.83 -6.14 20.51
CA LEU A 350 -11.55 -5.91 19.08
C LEU A 350 -10.73 -7.03 18.44
N PHE A 351 -9.66 -7.50 19.09
CA PHE A 351 -8.85 -8.59 18.56
C PHE A 351 -9.51 -9.95 18.73
N ARG A 352 -10.46 -10.14 19.65
CA ARG A 352 -11.20 -11.39 19.78
C ARG A 352 -12.24 -11.54 18.66
N SER A 353 -12.90 -10.46 18.26
CA SER A 353 -13.88 -10.49 17.16
C SER A 353 -13.26 -10.30 15.78
N GLY A 354 -12.27 -9.42 15.62
CA GLY A 354 -11.74 -9.04 14.31
C GLY A 354 -10.45 -9.76 13.88
N SER A 355 -9.80 -10.52 14.75
CA SER A 355 -8.54 -11.18 14.37
C SER A 355 -8.81 -12.39 13.50
N ILE A 356 -8.21 -12.42 12.30
CA ILE A 356 -8.26 -13.60 11.43
C ILE A 356 -7.74 -14.88 12.09
N CYS A 357 -6.79 -14.76 13.04
CA CYS A 357 -6.30 -15.92 13.76
C CYS A 357 -7.23 -16.40 14.88
N ARG A 358 -8.04 -15.50 15.46
CA ARG A 358 -8.92 -15.86 16.58
C ARG A 358 -10.36 -16.12 16.15
N TYR A 359 -10.80 -15.55 15.04
CA TYR A 359 -12.15 -15.75 14.53
C TYR A 359 -12.17 -16.90 13.52
N TRP A 360 -11.36 -16.81 12.46
CA TRP A 360 -11.41 -17.72 11.30
C TRP A 360 -10.69 -19.07 11.46
N ARG A 361 -9.98 -19.31 12.58
CA ARG A 361 -9.20 -20.54 12.78
C ARG A 361 -9.76 -21.38 13.93
N PRO A 362 -10.65 -22.35 13.66
CA PRO A 362 -11.22 -23.23 14.68
C PRO A 362 -10.17 -23.97 15.51
N GLU A 363 -9.04 -24.34 14.90
CA GLU A 363 -7.96 -25.05 15.57
C GLU A 363 -7.21 -24.19 16.62
N LEU A 364 -7.35 -22.87 16.58
CA LEU A 364 -6.84 -21.94 17.60
C LEU A 364 -7.94 -21.45 18.56
N GLY A 365 -9.09 -22.13 18.58
CA GLY A 365 -10.24 -21.76 19.41
C GLY A 365 -11.15 -20.73 18.77
N GLY A 366 -11.03 -20.50 17.45
CA GLY A 366 -11.96 -19.68 16.70
C GLY A 366 -13.34 -20.32 16.58
N LYS A 367 -14.34 -19.46 16.50
CA LYS A 367 -15.75 -19.84 16.33
C LYS A 367 -16.33 -18.91 15.25
N PRO A 368 -16.01 -19.15 13.97
CA PRO A 368 -16.65 -18.40 12.90
C PRO A 368 -18.16 -18.66 12.97
N ASP A 369 -18.95 -17.64 12.68
CA ASP A 369 -20.40 -17.76 12.69
C ASP A 369 -20.84 -18.74 11.59
N ALA A 370 -21.85 -19.56 11.86
CA ALA A 370 -22.30 -20.60 10.93
C ALA A 370 -22.85 -20.00 9.60
N ASP A 371 -23.34 -18.77 9.68
CA ASP A 371 -23.92 -18.02 8.57
C ASP A 371 -22.94 -16.98 7.99
N ASP A 372 -21.64 -17.07 8.30
CA ASP A 372 -20.65 -16.14 7.77
C ASP A 372 -20.51 -16.33 6.25
N PRO A 373 -20.79 -15.29 5.42
CA PRO A 373 -20.76 -15.42 3.97
C PRO A 373 -19.34 -15.62 3.40
N TYR A 374 -18.29 -15.38 4.19
CA TYR A 374 -16.92 -15.51 3.72
C TYR A 374 -16.40 -16.94 3.92
N ASP A 375 -16.15 -17.65 2.82
CA ASP A 375 -15.40 -18.91 2.86
C ASP A 375 -13.96 -18.68 2.40
N LEU A 376 -13.00 -18.85 3.32
CA LEU A 376 -11.57 -18.79 3.03
C LEU A 376 -11.12 -19.81 1.98
N GLN A 377 -11.88 -20.89 1.78
CA GLN A 377 -11.60 -21.85 0.71
C GLN A 377 -11.82 -21.24 -0.67
N VAL A 378 -12.79 -20.34 -0.84
CA VAL A 378 -12.99 -19.67 -2.14
C VAL A 378 -11.76 -18.85 -2.52
N ALA A 379 -11.20 -18.10 -1.57
CA ALA A 379 -9.96 -17.35 -1.79
C ALA A 379 -8.76 -18.27 -2.06
N MET A 380 -8.71 -19.43 -1.38
CA MET A 380 -7.69 -20.46 -1.62
C MET A 380 -7.82 -21.08 -3.02
N ASP A 381 -9.03 -21.43 -3.44
CA ASP A 381 -9.31 -22.06 -4.71
C ASP A 381 -9.01 -21.11 -5.86
N LEU A 382 -9.39 -19.83 -5.74
CA LEU A 382 -9.01 -18.79 -6.70
C LEU A 382 -7.49 -18.61 -6.77
N PHE A 383 -6.79 -18.66 -5.63
CA PHE A 383 -5.33 -18.62 -5.60
C PHE A 383 -4.71 -19.86 -6.27
N GLN A 384 -5.23 -21.06 -6.01
CA GLN A 384 -4.77 -22.30 -6.64
C GLN A 384 -5.06 -22.33 -8.15
N GLN A 385 -6.22 -21.86 -8.58
CA GLN A 385 -6.55 -21.69 -10.00
C GLN A 385 -5.56 -20.75 -10.67
N ARG A 386 -5.25 -19.61 -10.02
CA ARG A 386 -4.23 -18.68 -10.50
C ARG A 386 -2.85 -19.34 -10.61
N LEU A 387 -2.46 -20.16 -9.63
CA LEU A 387 -1.21 -20.93 -9.68
C LEU A 387 -1.20 -22.00 -10.79
N GLN A 388 -2.32 -22.67 -11.03
CA GLN A 388 -2.43 -23.68 -12.08
C GLN A 388 -2.35 -23.05 -13.46
N LEU A 389 -2.97 -21.89 -13.66
CA LEU A 389 -2.83 -21.09 -14.87
C LEU A 389 -1.37 -20.69 -15.09
N ASP A 390 -0.67 -20.21 -14.04
CA ASP A 390 0.76 -19.93 -14.11
C ASP A 390 1.59 -21.15 -14.56
N GLY A 391 1.28 -22.34 -14.03
CA GLY A 391 1.94 -23.59 -14.41
C GLY A 391 1.63 -24.03 -15.85
N HIS A 392 0.38 -23.90 -16.29
CA HIS A 392 -0.03 -24.27 -17.64
C HIS A 392 0.64 -23.38 -18.70
N PHE A 393 0.70 -22.06 -18.44
CA PHE A 393 1.42 -21.12 -19.31
C PHE A 393 2.93 -21.43 -19.36
N GLN A 394 3.53 -21.84 -18.24
CA GLN A 394 4.93 -22.27 -18.23
C GLN A 394 5.15 -23.55 -19.04
N ALA A 395 4.24 -24.54 -18.92
CA ALA A 395 4.32 -25.80 -19.66
C ALA A 395 4.14 -25.61 -21.18
N LEU A 396 3.15 -24.81 -21.61
CA LEU A 396 2.95 -24.44 -23.01
C LEU A 396 4.18 -23.73 -23.58
N ARG A 397 4.84 -22.89 -22.78
CA ARG A 397 6.07 -22.20 -23.18
C ARG A 397 7.26 -23.14 -23.31
N GLY A 398 7.47 -24.04 -22.34
CA GLY A 398 8.51 -25.07 -22.42
C GLY A 398 8.35 -25.89 -23.69
N GLY A 399 7.12 -26.36 -23.94
CA GLY A 399 6.78 -27.06 -25.18
C GLY A 399 7.02 -26.24 -26.45
N ALA A 400 6.62 -24.97 -26.49
CA ALA A 400 6.79 -24.11 -27.67
C ALA A 400 8.26 -23.76 -27.96
N LEU A 401 9.06 -23.47 -26.92
CA LEU A 401 10.50 -23.23 -27.07
C LEU A 401 11.24 -24.50 -27.47
N ASP A 402 10.88 -25.64 -26.90
CA ASP A 402 11.44 -26.94 -27.28
C ASP A 402 11.04 -27.31 -28.72
N HIS A 403 9.83 -26.95 -29.16
CA HIS A 403 9.39 -27.18 -30.53
C HIS A 403 10.08 -26.25 -31.53
N ALA A 404 10.21 -24.96 -31.21
CA ALA A 404 10.93 -23.99 -32.02
C ALA A 404 12.41 -24.33 -32.14
N GLY A 405 13.08 -24.66 -31.03
CA GLY A 405 14.47 -25.12 -31.01
C GLY A 405 14.66 -26.41 -31.81
N ASN A 406 13.75 -27.39 -31.67
CA ASN A 406 13.79 -28.61 -32.48
C ASN A 406 13.51 -28.36 -33.96
N GLN A 407 12.67 -27.37 -34.31
CA GLN A 407 12.45 -27.02 -35.71
C GLN A 407 13.67 -26.34 -36.33
N GLU A 408 14.33 -25.45 -35.60
CA GLU A 408 15.57 -24.79 -36.04
C GLU A 408 16.68 -25.82 -36.25
N LEU A 409 16.89 -26.72 -35.27
CA LEU A 409 17.86 -27.82 -35.38
C LEU A 409 17.55 -28.77 -36.56
N ARG A 410 16.27 -29.04 -36.81
CA ARG A 410 15.84 -29.84 -37.98
C ARG A 410 16.09 -29.13 -39.31
N LYS A 411 15.98 -27.79 -39.35
CA LYS A 411 16.34 -27.01 -40.55
C LYS A 411 17.85 -27.06 -40.79
N GLU A 412 18.67 -26.90 -39.77
CA GLU A 412 20.14 -27.00 -39.89
C GLU A 412 20.58 -28.40 -40.36
N LEU A 413 20.02 -29.46 -39.78
CA LEU A 413 20.30 -30.84 -40.21
C LEU A 413 19.90 -31.09 -41.68
N ARG A 414 18.79 -30.49 -42.15
CA ARG A 414 18.36 -30.58 -43.55
C ARG A 414 19.29 -29.80 -44.49
N GLN A 415 19.76 -28.63 -44.08
CA GLN A 415 20.71 -27.83 -44.86
C GLN A 415 22.05 -28.55 -44.99
N HIS A 416 22.56 -29.15 -43.91
CA HIS A 416 23.78 -29.97 -43.96
C HIS A 416 23.63 -31.21 -44.83
N ALA A 417 22.47 -31.89 -44.79
CA ALA A 417 22.21 -33.05 -45.66
C ALA A 417 22.14 -32.66 -47.16
N GLN A 418 21.64 -31.47 -47.48
CA GLN A 418 21.55 -30.99 -48.87
C GLN A 418 22.90 -30.52 -49.43
N HIS A 419 23.79 -29.97 -48.60
CA HIS A 419 25.13 -29.56 -49.03
C HIS A 419 26.17 -30.71 -49.01
N GLY A 420 25.90 -31.82 -48.33
CA GLY A 420 26.78 -32.99 -48.26
C GLY A 420 26.67 -34.01 -49.40
N GLY A 421 25.78 -33.78 -50.39
CA GLY A 421 25.52 -34.73 -51.49
C GLY A 421 26.58 -34.77 -52.61
N GLY A 422 27.65 -33.99 -52.51
CA GLY A 422 28.69 -33.88 -53.53
C GLY A 422 30.06 -34.38 -53.08
N GLN A 423 30.40 -35.59 -53.54
CA GLN A 423 31.75 -36.16 -53.63
C GLN A 423 32.40 -36.71 -52.34
N GLY A 424 32.63 -38.03 -52.37
CA GLY A 424 33.05 -38.85 -51.25
C GLY A 424 34.42 -38.52 -50.63
N GLN A 425 34.54 -38.82 -49.34
CA GLN A 425 35.63 -39.61 -48.78
C GLN A 425 35.26 -40.12 -47.37
N PRO A 426 35.37 -41.42 -47.07
CA PRO A 426 34.92 -42.00 -45.81
C PRO A 426 36.04 -42.00 -44.76
N HIS A 427 36.33 -40.87 -44.09
CA HIS A 427 37.31 -40.90 -42.98
C HIS A 427 37.04 -40.00 -41.74
N ALA A 428 35.96 -39.21 -41.66
CA ALA A 428 35.85 -38.19 -40.61
C ALA A 428 34.58 -38.18 -39.74
N ALA A 429 33.90 -39.32 -39.55
CA ALA A 429 32.64 -39.37 -38.78
C ALA A 429 32.79 -39.36 -37.23
N ALA A 430 34.00 -39.35 -36.67
CA ALA A 430 34.22 -39.51 -35.22
C ALA A 430 34.35 -38.20 -34.42
N ALA A 431 34.43 -37.02 -35.05
CA ALA A 431 34.74 -35.76 -34.36
C ALA A 431 33.52 -34.87 -34.04
N ALA A 432 32.41 -34.98 -34.78
CA ALA A 432 31.28 -34.05 -34.66
C ALA A 432 30.37 -34.30 -33.43
N GLY A 433 30.43 -35.48 -32.81
CA GLY A 433 29.57 -35.85 -31.67
C GLY A 433 29.94 -35.21 -30.32
N ARG A 434 31.09 -34.51 -30.21
CA ARG A 434 31.57 -33.96 -28.93
C ARG A 434 31.30 -32.47 -28.72
N SER A 435 30.90 -31.72 -29.74
CA SER A 435 30.76 -30.25 -29.62
C SER A 435 29.40 -29.78 -29.09
N VAL A 436 28.36 -30.62 -29.14
CA VAL A 436 27.00 -30.23 -28.72
C VAL A 436 26.78 -30.44 -27.21
N ALA A 437 27.64 -31.19 -26.53
CA ALA A 437 27.51 -31.48 -25.10
C ALA A 437 28.09 -30.39 -24.17
N MET A 438 28.71 -29.32 -24.69
CA MET A 438 29.32 -28.25 -23.87
C MET A 438 28.49 -26.95 -23.79
N ALA A 439 27.32 -26.88 -24.42
CA ALA A 439 26.46 -25.69 -24.37
C ALA A 439 25.43 -25.71 -23.21
N TRP A 440 25.50 -26.73 -22.33
CA TRP A 440 24.63 -26.88 -21.16
C TRP A 440 25.48 -27.14 -19.91
N PHE A 441 26.24 -26.13 -19.49
CA PHE A 441 26.71 -25.96 -18.11
C PHE A 441 26.89 -24.48 -17.79
#